data_AF-A0A839RRN9-F1
#
_entry.id   AF-A0A839RRN9-F1
#
_cell.length_a   1.000
_cell.length_b   1.000
_cell.length_c   1.000
_cell.angle_alpha   90.00
_cell.angle_beta   90.00
_cell.angle_gamma   90.00
#
_symmetry.space_group_name_H-M   'P 1'
#
loop_
_entity.id
_entity.type
_entity.pdbx_description
1 polymer ?
#
loop_
_entity_poly.entity_id
_entity_poly.type
_entity_poly.pdbx_seq_one_letter_code
_entity_poly.pdbx_strand_id
1 'polypeptide(L)' 'MKTYTHLLAVPEACAALGGISRSHLYVLMSEGELSSIKIGRRRFIPSDALTEWIERQGETR' A
#
# COMPACT_ATOMS: atom_id res chain seq x y z
N MET A 1 0.58 25.16 4.99
CA MET A 1 1.24 24.50 3.86
C MET A 1 0.61 23.12 3.71
N LYS A 2 0.03 22.75 2.56
CA LYS A 2 -0.56 21.41 2.39
C LYS A 2 0.56 20.44 2.00
N THR A 3 0.74 19.39 2.79
CA THR A 3 1.59 18.24 2.43
C THR A 3 0.71 17.20 1.75
N TYR A 4 1.15 16.70 0.59
CA TYR A 4 0.43 15.66 -0.13
C TYR A 4 1.12 14.32 0.12
N THR A 5 0.33 13.29 0.42
CA THR A 5 0.79 11.91 0.50
C THR A 5 1.35 11.46 -0.85
N HIS A 6 2.49 10.77 -0.83
CA HIS A 6 3.10 10.23 -2.03
C HIS A 6 2.33 8.97 -2.48
N LEU A 7 2.13 8.80 -3.79
CA LEU A 7 1.42 7.65 -4.35
C LEU A 7 2.40 6.65 -4.96
N LEU A 8 2.42 5.45 -4.40
CA LEU A 8 3.20 4.33 -4.90
C LEU A 8 2.34 3.56 -5.91
N ALA A 9 2.88 3.26 -7.10
CA ALA A 9 2.22 2.26 -7.94
C ALA A 9 2.46 0.84 -7.39
N VAL A 10 1.70 -0.12 -7.90
CA VAL A 10 1.70 -1.50 -7.40
C VAL A 10 3.11 -2.12 -7.35
N PRO A 11 3.97 -2.01 -8.39
CA PRO A 11 5.34 -2.53 -8.31
C PRO A 11 6.19 -1.89 -7.20
N GLU A 12 6.06 -0.58 -6.99
CA GLU A 12 6.80 0.18 -6.01
C GLU A 12 6.37 -0.20 -4.58
N ALA A 13 5.07 -0.36 -4.35
CA ALA A 13 4.55 -0.85 -3.07
C ALA A 13 5.02 -2.29 -2.79
N CYS A 14 5.02 -3.18 -3.80
CA CYS A 14 5.60 -4.52 -3.66
C CYS A 14 7.08 -4.49 -3.25
N ALA A 15 7.88 -3.63 -3.89
CA ALA A 15 9.30 -3.48 -3.57
C ALA A 15 9.51 -2.92 -2.15
N ALA A 16 8.72 -1.92 -1.75
CA ALA A 16 8.75 -1.35 -0.41
C ALA A 16 8.42 -2.37 0.69
N LEU A 17 7.56 -3.35 0.40
CA LEU A 17 7.22 -4.46 1.30
C LEU A 17 8.19 -5.65 1.23
N GLY A 18 9.42 -5.45 0.77
CA GLY A 18 10.42 -6.53 0.69
C GLY A 18 10.24 -7.47 -0.52
N GLY A 19 9.53 -7.03 -1.56
CA GLY A 19 9.39 -7.77 -2.82
C GLY A 19 8.23 -8.77 -2.85
N ILE A 20 7.16 -8.55 -2.07
CA ILE A 20 5.99 -9.43 -2.12
C ILE A 20 5.35 -9.46 -3.51
N SER A 21 4.67 -10.55 -3.83
CA SER A 21 3.98 -10.68 -5.11
C SER A 21 2.84 -9.65 -5.23
N ARG A 22 2.58 -9.21 -6.47
CA ARG A 22 1.42 -8.35 -6.77
C ARG A 22 0.10 -9.01 -6.39
N SER A 23 0.00 -10.33 -6.54
CA SER A 23 -1.19 -11.08 -6.16
C SER A 23 -1.47 -10.94 -4.67
N HIS A 24 -0.44 -11.07 -3.83
CA HIS A 24 -0.59 -10.86 -2.38
C HIS A 24 -0.98 -9.42 -2.06
N LEU A 25 -0.34 -8.44 -2.70
CA LEU A 25 -0.71 -7.03 -2.53
C LEU A 25 -2.19 -6.78 -2.89
N TYR A 26 -2.69 -7.37 -3.98
CA TYR A 26 -4.10 -7.26 -4.36
C TYR A 26 -5.05 -7.95 -3.38
N VAL A 27 -4.65 -9.06 -2.76
CA VAL A 27 -5.42 -9.72 -1.69
C VAL A 27 -5.61 -8.75 -0.52
N LEU A 28 -4.51 -8.16 -0.01
CA LEU A 28 -4.57 -7.17 1.07
C LEU A 28 -5.51 -6.00 0.73
N MET A 29 -5.45 -5.52 -0.51
CA MET A 29 -6.35 -4.44 -0.95
C MET A 29 -7.81 -4.88 -1.09
N SER A 30 -8.06 -6.15 -1.43
CA SER A 30 -9.41 -6.68 -1.58
C SER A 30 -10.07 -7.02 -0.24
N GLU A 31 -9.26 -7.40 0.75
CA GLU A 31 -9.69 -7.67 2.13
C GLU A 31 -9.90 -6.39 2.94
N GLY A 32 -9.50 -5.23 2.39
CA GLY A 32 -9.58 -3.95 3.08
C GLY A 32 -8.41 -3.70 4.04
N GLU A 33 -7.43 -4.61 4.09
CA GLU A 33 -6.24 -4.50 4.92
C GLU A 33 -5.31 -3.37 4.48
N LEU A 34 -5.24 -3.11 3.16
CA LEU A 34 -4.41 -2.05 2.60
C LEU A 34 -5.23 -1.10 1.71
N SER A 35 -5.27 0.18 2.12
CA SER A 35 -5.97 1.22 1.36
C SER A 35 -5.33 1.48 0.00
N SER A 36 -6.17 1.77 -1.00
CA SER A 36 -5.70 2.07 -2.35
C SER A 36 -6.59 3.07 -3.08
N ILE A 37 -5.99 3.83 -3.98
CA ILE A 37 -6.65 4.82 -4.82
C ILE A 37 -6.61 4.33 -6.28
N LYS A 38 -7.78 4.28 -6.92
CA LYS A 38 -7.89 4.01 -8.35
C LYS A 38 -7.83 5.33 -9.12
N ILE A 39 -6.86 5.45 -10.02
CA ILE A 39 -6.74 6.58 -10.95
C ILE A 39 -6.76 6.02 -12.37
N GLY A 40 -7.89 6.22 -13.05
CA GLY A 40 -8.17 5.60 -14.34
C GLY A 40 -8.12 4.06 -14.26
N ARG A 41 -7.20 3.45 -15.02
CA ARG A 41 -7.00 1.98 -15.06
C ARG A 41 -5.96 1.48 -14.05
N ARG A 42 -5.28 2.38 -13.32
CA ARG A 42 -4.17 2.05 -12.42
C ARG A 42 -4.62 2.14 -10.96
N ARG A 43 -4.02 1.32 -10.11
CA ARG A 43 -4.12 1.45 -8.65
C ARG A 43 -2.83 2.02 -8.08
N PHE A 44 -2.99 2.82 -7.04
CA PHE A 44 -1.92 3.42 -6.27
C PHE A 44 -2.16 3.17 -4.79
N ILE A 45 -1.07 3.03 -4.05
CA ILE A 45 -1.06 2.88 -2.60
C ILE A 45 -0.54 4.20 -2.04
N PRO A 46 -1.32 4.93 -1.23
CA PRO A 46 -0.80 6.07 -0.48
C PRO A 46 0.35 5.62 0.43
N SER A 47 1.46 6.36 0.46
CA SER A 47 2.61 6.04 1.31
C SER A 47 2.22 5.87 2.77
N ASP A 48 1.32 6.73 3.24
CA ASP A 48 0.92 6.77 4.65
C ASP A 48 0.08 5.53 5.00
N ALA A 49 -0.80 5.08 4.10
CA ALA A 49 -1.54 3.83 4.27
C ALA A 49 -0.63 2.59 4.28
N LEU A 50 0.47 2.63 3.52
CA LEU A 50 1.46 1.56 3.54
C LEU A 50 2.22 1.54 4.88
N THR A 51 2.62 2.70 5.39
CA THR A 51 3.25 2.86 6.70
C THR A 51 2.33 2.36 7.82
N GLU A 52 1.07 2.83 7.85
CA GLU A 52 0.06 2.40 8.83
C GLU A 52 -0.13 0.88 8.82
N TRP A 53 -0.14 0.27 7.63
CA TRP A 53 -0.23 -1.19 7.53
C TRP A 53 1.00 -1.89 8.13
N ILE A 54 2.22 -1.42 7.84
CA ILE A 54 3.46 -1.99 8.39
C ILE A 54 3.49 -1.88 9.91
N GLU A 55 3.12 -0.72 10.46
CA GLU A 55 3.09 -0.47 11.90
C GLU A 55 2.16 -1.45 12.62
N ARG A 56 0.94 -1.63 12.09
CA ARG A 56 -0.02 -2.63 12.60
C ARG A 56 0.51 -4.06 12.59
N GLN A 57 1.29 -4.45 11.58
CA GLN A 57 1.90 -5.78 11.55
C GLN A 57 3.05 -5.92 12.57
N GLY A 58 3.83 -4.85 12.77
CA GLY A 58 4.94 -4.81 13.74
C GLY A 58 4.49 -4.78 15.20
N GLU A 59 3.27 -4.31 15.46
CA GLU A 59 2.65 -4.28 16.79
C GLU A 59 2.13 -5.65 17.27
N THR A 60 2.08 -6.65 16.39
CA THR A 60 1.79 -8.04 16.78
C THR A 60 3.03 -8.64 17.46
N ARG A 61 3.25 -8.26 18.72
CA ARG A 61 4.23 -8.88 19.62
C ARG A 61 3.67 -9.03 21.03
#